data_AF-A0A6C6Z1W0-F1
#
_entry.id   AF-A0A6C6Z1W0-F1
#
_cell.length_a   1.000
_cell.length_b   1.000
_cell.length_c   1.000
_cell.angle_alpha   90.00
_cell.angle_beta   90.00
_cell.angle_gamma   90.00
#
_symmetry.space_group_name_H-M   'P 1'
#
loop_
_entity.id
_entity.type
_entity.pdbx_description
1 polymer ?
#
loop_
_entity_poly.entity_id
_entity_poly.type
_entity_poly.pdbx_seq_one_letter_code
_entity_poly.pdbx_strand_id
1 'polypeptide(L)'
;MKNTTPDAAVLQELKELTSRIFKICEQNNMPVVIGYSYELSRNEDGYSINKSITAYADEKTGAWDSTIAAAAMLLKVKDVPGRLLVH
;
A
#
# COMPACT_ATOMS: atom_id res chain seq x y z
N MET A 1 4.97 -16.77 -9.43
CA MET A 1 4.06 -15.76 -10.06
C MET A 1 4.58 -15.53 -11.48
N LYS A 2 3.70 -15.37 -12.48
CA LYS A 2 4.16 -15.03 -13.83
C LYS A 2 4.85 -13.66 -13.77
N ASN A 3 6.11 -13.62 -14.19
CA ASN A 3 6.92 -12.41 -14.27
C ASN A 3 6.43 -11.56 -15.42
N THR A 4 5.56 -10.60 -15.12
CA THR A 4 5.25 -9.49 -16.02
C THR A 4 4.85 -8.33 -15.15
N THR A 5 5.56 -7.21 -15.28
CA THR A 5 5.04 -5.90 -14.89
C THR A 5 3.57 -5.83 -15.33
N PRO A 6 2.63 -5.54 -14.44
CA PRO A 6 1.21 -5.51 -14.81
C PRO A 6 0.98 -4.53 -15.95
N ASP A 7 0.00 -4.85 -16.81
CA ASP A 7 -0.38 -3.96 -17.90
C ASP A 7 -0.74 -2.58 -17.36
N ALA A 8 -0.38 -1.54 -18.12
CA ALA A 8 -0.66 -0.16 -17.74
C ALA A 8 -2.15 0.09 -17.47
N ALA A 9 -3.04 -0.61 -18.18
CA ALA A 9 -4.48 -0.56 -17.96
C ALA A 9 -4.87 -1.07 -16.57
N VAL A 10 -4.28 -2.17 -16.10
CA VAL A 10 -4.51 -2.71 -14.75
C VAL A 10 -4.01 -1.74 -13.69
N LEU A 11 -2.84 -1.14 -13.89
CA LEU A 11 -2.29 -0.15 -12.96
C LEU A 11 -3.16 1.12 -12.88
N GLN A 12 -3.72 1.56 -14.01
CA GLN A 12 -4.64 2.68 -14.07
C GLN A 12 -5.97 2.35 -13.37
N GLU A 13 -6.54 1.17 -13.61
CA GLU A 13 -7.75 0.70 -12.92
C GLU A 13 -7.54 0.66 -11.39
N LEU A 14 -6.43 0.07 -10.93
CA LEU A 14 -6.09 0.05 -9.51
C LEU A 14 -5.97 1.46 -8.91
N LYS A 15 -5.39 2.41 -9.65
CA LYS A 15 -5.27 3.81 -9.22
C LYS A 15 -6.64 4.48 -9.09
N GLU A 16 -7.55 4.25 -10.03
CA GLU A 16 -8.90 4.79 -10.01
C GLU A 16 -9.72 4.21 -8.86
N LEU A 17 -9.69 2.88 -8.68
CA LEU A 17 -10.37 2.20 -7.57
C LEU A 17 -9.83 2.67 -6.21
N THR A 18 -8.51 2.75 -6.07
CA THR A 18 -7.86 3.22 -4.84
C THR A 18 -8.29 4.66 -4.53
N SER A 19 -8.30 5.54 -5.53
CA SER A 19 -8.72 6.93 -5.40
C SER A 19 -10.19 7.05 -5.00
N ARG A 20 -11.06 6.18 -5.56
CA ARG A 20 -12.48 6.14 -5.23
C ARG A 20 -12.72 5.66 -3.80
N ILE A 21 -12.05 4.59 -3.37
CA ILE A 21 -12.15 4.08 -2.00
C ILE A 21 -11.67 5.13 -1.01
N PHE A 22 -10.51 5.77 -1.27
CA PHE A 22 -9.97 6.84 -0.43
C PHE A 22 -10.99 7.95 -0.19
N LYS A 23 -11.60 8.48 -1.25
CA LYS A 23 -12.59 9.55 -1.14
C LYS A 23 -13.83 9.12 -0.34
N ILE A 24 -14.31 7.90 -0.53
CA ILE A 24 -15.44 7.36 0.24
C ILE A 24 -15.08 7.31 1.72
N CYS A 25 -13.90 6.78 2.07
CA CYS A 25 -13.44 6.70 3.45
C CYS A 25 -13.23 8.08 4.09
N GLU A 26 -12.60 9.01 3.36
CA GLU A 26 -12.40 10.40 3.80
C GLU A 26 -13.73 11.11 4.10
N GLN A 27 -14.69 11.03 3.18
CA GLN A 27 -16.02 11.65 3.32
C GLN A 27 -16.84 11.09 4.48
N ASN A 28 -16.57 9.85 4.88
CA ASN A 28 -17.28 9.18 5.97
C ASN A 28 -16.46 9.11 7.26
N ASN A 29 -15.33 9.83 7.33
CA ASN A 29 -14.45 9.87 8.49
C ASN A 29 -13.99 8.46 8.94
N MET A 30 -13.68 7.60 7.98
CA MET A 30 -13.25 6.22 8.21
C MET A 30 -11.76 6.08 7.90
N PRO A 31 -10.93 5.59 8.83
CA PRO A 31 -9.53 5.32 8.55
C PRO A 31 -9.40 4.21 7.50
N VAL A 32 -8.43 4.34 6.59
CA VAL A 32 -8.17 3.36 5.53
C VAL A 32 -6.70 3.33 5.14
N VAL A 33 -6.22 2.14 4.78
CA VAL A 33 -4.93 1.93 4.12
C VAL A 33 -5.10 0.94 2.97
N ILE A 34 -4.57 1.29 1.81
CA ILE A 34 -4.62 0.48 0.58
C ILE A 34 -3.19 0.39 0.07
N GLY A 35 -2.72 -0.84 -0.14
CA GLY A 35 -1.37 -1.10 -0.64
C GLY A 35 -1.37 -2.22 -1.66
N TYR A 36 -0.58 -2.04 -2.71
CA TYR A 36 -0.26 -3.10 -3.67
C TYR A 36 1.18 -2.97 -4.14
N SER A 37 1.80 -4.09 -4.48
CA SER A 37 3.18 -4.16 -4.95
C SER A 37 3.31 -5.10 -6.13
N TYR A 38 4.21 -4.78 -7.06
CA TYR A 38 4.48 -5.60 -8.22
C TYR A 38 5.97 -5.50 -8.61
N GLU A 39 6.48 -6.56 -9.23
CA GLU A 39 7.84 -6.60 -9.76
C GLU A 39 7.91 -5.68 -10.99
N LEU A 40 8.89 -4.75 -11.00
CA LEU A 40 9.19 -3.88 -12.13
C LEU A 40 10.17 -4.53 -13.10
N SER A 41 11.17 -5.19 -12.53
CA SER A 41 12.23 -5.87 -13.28
C SER A 41 12.89 -6.93 -12.41
N ARG A 42 13.48 -7.92 -13.07
CA ARG A 42 14.35 -8.91 -12.45
C ARG A 42 15.57 -9.11 -13.35
N ASN A 43 16.75 -9.03 -12.77
CA ASN A 43 18.03 -9.30 -13.42
C ASN A 43 18.87 -10.25 -12.54
N GLU A 44 20.10 -10.51 -12.95
CA GLU A 44 21.03 -11.38 -12.21
C GLU A 44 21.36 -10.83 -10.81
N ASP A 45 21.31 -9.50 -10.63
CA ASP A 45 21.58 -8.81 -9.37
C ASP A 45 20.39 -8.77 -8.40
N GLY A 46 19.20 -9.19 -8.83
CA GLY A 46 18.01 -9.24 -7.99
C GLY A 46 16.72 -8.81 -8.69
N TYR A 47 15.76 -8.34 -7.90
CA TYR A 47 14.46 -7.88 -8.39
C TYR A 47 14.16 -6.47 -7.86
N SER A 48 13.50 -5.65 -8.68
CA SER A 48 12.99 -4.33 -8.32
C SER A 48 11.48 -4.41 -8.13
N ILE A 49 10.98 -3.81 -7.05
CA ILE A 49 9.54 -3.75 -6.74
C ILE A 49 9.06 -2.30 -6.80
N ASN A 50 7.91 -2.08 -7.44
CA ASN A 50 7.12 -0.88 -7.19
C ASN A 50 6.11 -1.16 -6.07
N LYS A 51 5.98 -0.22 -5.15
CA LYS A 51 5.00 -0.26 -4.05
C LYS A 51 4.15 1.00 -4.11
N SER A 52 2.85 0.82 -4.27
CA SER A 52 1.87 1.91 -4.20
C SER A 52 1.13 1.82 -2.86
N ILE A 53 1.05 2.94 -2.15
CA ILE A 53 0.37 3.04 -0.85
C ILE A 53 -0.47 4.30 -0.84
N THR A 54 -1.73 4.17 -0.44
CA THR A 54 -2.65 5.27 -0.17
C THR A 54 -3.28 5.06 1.19
N ALA A 55 -3.26 6.07 2.05
CA ALA A 55 -3.78 5.96 3.42
C ALA A 55 -4.43 7.26 3.88
N TYR A 56 -5.49 7.13 4.67
CA TYR A 56 -6.14 8.20 5.41
C TYR A 56 -6.32 7.75 6.85
N ALA A 57 -5.76 8.52 7.78
CA ALA A 57 -5.98 8.39 9.21
C ALA A 57 -5.71 9.77 9.83
N ASP A 58 -6.69 10.31 10.55
CA ASP A 58 -6.61 11.63 11.17
C ASP A 58 -7.28 11.59 12.56
N GLU A 59 -6.45 11.73 13.60
CA GLU A 59 -6.88 11.79 14.99
C GLU A 59 -7.77 13.01 15.27
N LYS A 60 -7.56 14.13 14.57
CA LYS A 60 -8.31 15.37 14.80
C LYS A 60 -9.75 15.27 14.33
N THR A 61 -10.00 14.55 13.24
CA THR A 61 -11.35 14.37 12.69
C THR A 61 -12.06 13.17 13.32
N GLY A 62 -11.33 12.29 14.01
CA GLY A 62 -11.85 11.03 14.57
C GLY A 62 -11.79 9.86 13.58
N ALA A 63 -11.26 10.06 12.37
CA ALA A 63 -10.93 9.00 11.43
C ALA A 63 -9.63 8.30 11.86
N TRP A 64 -9.65 7.70 13.05
CA TRP A 64 -8.46 7.16 13.69
C TRP A 64 -8.66 5.71 14.11
N ASP A 65 -7.74 4.88 13.65
CA ASP A 65 -7.53 3.55 14.18
C ASP A 65 -6.02 3.31 14.22
N SER A 66 -5.51 2.99 15.41
CA SER A 66 -4.08 2.82 15.64
C SER A 66 -3.47 1.68 14.82
N THR A 67 -4.24 0.63 14.53
CA THR A 67 -3.77 -0.51 13.72
C THR A 67 -3.68 -0.14 12.24
N ILE A 68 -4.63 0.65 11.73
CA ILE A 68 -4.59 1.18 10.36
C ILE A 68 -3.45 2.18 10.19
N ALA A 69 -3.26 3.08 11.15
CA ALA A 69 -2.14 4.01 11.16
C ALA A 69 -0.79 3.28 11.18
N ALA A 70 -0.65 2.26 12.05
CA ALA A 70 0.55 1.43 12.11
C ALA A 70 0.79 0.68 10.79
N ALA A 71 -0.25 0.11 10.17
CA ALA A 71 -0.13 -0.55 8.88
C ALA A 71 0.35 0.40 7.77
N ALA A 72 -0.16 1.64 7.74
CA ALA A 72 0.31 2.66 6.79
C ALA A 72 1.79 3.03 6.99
N MET A 73 2.26 3.05 8.25
CA MET A 73 3.67 3.26 8.57
C MET A 73 4.53 2.07 8.15
N LEU A 74 4.11 0.84 8.48
CA LEU A 74 4.83 -0.39 8.17
C LEU A 74 4.95 -0.63 6.66
N LEU A 75 3.89 -0.34 5.90
CA LEU A 75 3.93 -0.49 4.45
C LEU A 75 4.98 0.42 3.79
N LYS A 76 5.30 1.58 4.37
CA LYS A 76 6.34 2.49 3.87
C LYS A 76 7.76 2.00 4.13
N VAL A 77 7.94 0.99 4.98
CA VAL A 77 9.26 0.40 5.24
C VAL A 77 9.79 -0.23 3.95
N LYS A 78 11.06 0.08 3.62
CA LYS A 78 11.71 -0.41 2.40
C LYS A 78 11.99 -1.91 2.45
N ASP A 79 12.47 -2.37 3.59
CA ASP A 79 12.83 -3.77 3.79
C ASP A 79 12.56 -4.17 5.24
N VAL A 80 12.06 -5.38 5.44
CA VAL A 80 11.82 -5.97 6.74
C VAL A 80 12.63 -7.24 6.80
N PRO A 81 13.41 -7.49 7.87
CA PRO A 81 14.18 -8.71 7.97
C PRO A 81 13.29 -9.94 7.74
N GLY A 82 13.73 -10.85 6.87
CA GLY A 82 12.99 -12.09 6.56
C GLY A 82 12.76 -13.00 7.79
N ARG A 83 13.44 -12.71 8.90
CA ARG A 83 13.16 -13.26 10.22
C ARG A 83 13.02 -12.13 11.23
N LEU A 84 11.85 -12.03 11.84
CA LEU A 84 11.59 -11.19 13.00
C LEU A 84 11.46 -12.10 14.24
N LEU A 85 12.12 -11.72 15.32
CA LEU A 85 11.90 -12.27 16.65
C LEU A 85 11.16 -11.22 17.46
N VAL A 86 9.97 -11.56 17.94
CA VAL A 86 9.16 -10.71 18.81
C VAL A 86 9.05 -11.47 20.14
N HIS A 87 9.41 -10.81 21.25
CA HIS A 87 9.31 -11.34 22.62
C HIS A 87 8.06 -10.82 23.30
#